data_AF-A0A3S4PXH0-F1
#
_entry.id   AF-A0A3S4PXH0-F1
#
_cell.length_a   1.000
_cell.length_b   1.000
_cell.length_c   1.000
_cell.angle_alpha   90.00
_cell.angle_beta   90.00
_cell.angle_gamma   90.00
#
_symmetry.space_group_name_H-M   'P 1'
#
loop_
_entity.id
_entity.type
_entity.pdbx_description
1 polymer ?
#
loop_
_entity_poly.entity_id
_entity_poly.type
_entity_poly.pdbx_seq_one_letter_code
_entity_poly.pdbx_strand_id
1 'polypeptide(L)'
;MRKLMVMMAIFWSILSYGKEERVYPSQPPKLDFPMHWSVIAYNPHTGAFGYGDNNMSKAAERAALQGCVQASNDDKTQDCRVVASGNHVCVALAVGQQPNIYGMAQVGYRDPEKAEEKALQQCHVHGENCSVVLSACGK
;
A
#
# COMPACT_ATOMS: atom_id res chain seq x y z
N MET A 1 19.21 36.88 -60.02
CA MET A 1 18.53 37.50 -58.86
C MET A 1 17.74 36.51 -58.00
N ARG A 2 17.01 35.54 -58.58
CA ARG A 2 16.21 34.56 -57.82
C ARG A 2 17.02 33.62 -56.89
N LYS A 3 18.24 33.22 -57.28
CA LYS A 3 19.13 32.38 -56.44
C LYS A 3 19.69 33.11 -55.21
N LEU A 4 19.87 34.43 -55.27
CA LEU A 4 20.41 35.24 -54.18
C LEU A 4 19.38 35.45 -53.05
N MET A 5 18.10 35.57 -53.42
CA MET A 5 16.99 35.72 -52.47
C MET A 5 16.74 34.44 -51.66
N VAL A 6 16.94 33.26 -52.25
CA VAL A 6 16.76 31.96 -51.56
C VAL A 6 17.87 31.71 -50.53
N MET A 7 19.13 32.08 -50.83
CA MET A 7 20.23 31.95 -49.86
C MET A 7 20.07 32.87 -48.63
N MET A 8 19.55 34.09 -48.82
CA MET A 8 19.31 35.03 -47.72
C MET A 8 18.17 34.57 -46.79
N ALA A 9 17.12 33.95 -47.33
CA ALA A 9 16.02 33.40 -46.53
C ALA A 9 16.48 32.22 -45.65
N ILE A 10 17.31 31.33 -46.18
CA ILE A 10 17.83 30.17 -45.44
C ILE A 10 18.76 30.61 -44.31
N PHE A 11 19.59 31.63 -44.53
CA PHE A 11 20.44 32.19 -43.47
C PHE A 11 19.65 32.84 -42.33
N TRP A 12 18.53 33.51 -42.64
CA TRP A 12 17.68 34.13 -41.61
C TRP A 12 16.93 33.09 -40.75
N SER A 13 16.53 31.96 -41.35
CA SER A 13 15.90 30.85 -40.62
C SER A 13 16.85 30.14 -39.64
N ILE A 14 18.15 30.12 -39.93
CA ILE A 14 19.18 29.52 -39.06
C ILE A 14 19.53 30.45 -37.89
N LEU A 15 19.50 31.78 -38.11
CA LEU A 15 19.76 32.79 -37.07
C LEU A 15 18.59 32.97 -36.08
N SER A 16 17.37 32.58 -36.44
CA SER A 16 16.19 32.71 -35.57
C SER A 16 15.88 31.46 -34.75
N TYR A 17 16.74 30.43 -34.79
CA TYR A 17 16.70 29.31 -33.85
C TYR A 17 17.22 29.79 -32.48
N GLY A 18 16.43 30.64 -31.83
CA GLY A 18 16.59 30.97 -30.43
C GLY A 18 16.60 29.66 -29.65
N LYS A 19 17.68 29.40 -28.92
CA LYS A 19 17.72 28.33 -27.93
C LYS A 19 16.61 28.64 -26.92
N GLU A 20 15.51 27.91 -27.01
CA GLU A 20 14.52 27.89 -25.95
C GLU A 20 15.20 27.30 -24.71
N GLU A 21 15.66 28.18 -23.84
CA GLU A 21 16.32 27.80 -22.61
C GLU A 21 15.24 27.21 -21.70
N ARG A 22 15.15 25.87 -21.68
CA ARG A 22 14.25 25.16 -20.77
C ARG A 22 14.63 25.53 -19.34
N VAL A 23 13.88 26.45 -18.74
CA VAL A 23 13.95 26.75 -17.32
C VAL A 23 13.41 25.54 -16.58
N TYR A 24 14.30 24.66 -16.13
CA TYR A 24 13.92 23.62 -15.18
C TYR A 24 13.71 24.28 -13.82
N PRO A 25 12.57 24.03 -13.13
CA PRO A 25 12.39 24.50 -11.77
C PRO A 25 13.58 24.02 -10.94
N SER A 26 14.14 24.92 -10.13
CA SER A 26 15.39 24.69 -9.38
C SER A 26 15.32 23.51 -8.41
N GLN A 27 14.10 23.06 -8.05
CA GLN A 27 13.84 21.84 -7.31
C GLN A 27 12.53 21.20 -7.77
N PRO A 28 12.45 19.84 -7.84
CA PRO A 28 11.18 19.17 -8.04
C PRO A 28 10.23 19.49 -6.88
N PRO A 29 8.91 19.59 -7.11
CA PRO A 29 7.95 19.80 -6.04
C PRO A 29 8.10 18.68 -5.01
N LYS A 30 8.21 19.05 -3.73
CA LYS A 30 8.09 18.09 -2.64
C LYS A 30 6.62 17.68 -2.56
N LEU A 31 6.33 16.47 -3.01
CA LEU A 31 5.03 15.86 -2.82
C LEU A 31 5.00 15.22 -1.45
N ASP A 32 4.38 15.90 -0.48
CA ASP A 32 4.09 15.34 0.82
C ASP A 32 2.85 14.44 0.70
N PHE A 33 3.07 13.18 0.37
CA PHE A 33 2.04 12.17 0.57
C PHE A 33 2.05 11.81 2.06
N PRO A 34 0.96 12.04 2.82
CA PRO A 34 0.90 11.57 4.19
C PRO A 34 1.11 10.06 4.15
N MET A 35 2.26 9.62 4.67
CA MET A 35 2.48 8.21 4.85
C MET A 35 1.46 7.76 5.87
N HIS A 36 0.59 6.82 5.51
CA HIS A 36 -0.33 6.21 6.44
C HIS A 36 -0.26 4.70 6.28
N TRP A 37 0.10 4.02 7.36
CA TRP A 37 0.32 2.58 7.40
C TRP A 37 -0.90 1.89 7.99
N SER A 38 -1.29 0.76 7.40
CA SER A 38 -2.28 -0.15 7.94
C SER A 38 -1.65 -1.51 8.13
N VAL A 39 -1.78 -2.06 9.34
CA VAL A 39 -1.10 -3.30 9.74
C VAL A 39 -2.07 -4.21 10.46
N ILE A 40 -2.04 -5.49 10.10
CA ILE A 40 -2.75 -6.57 10.79
C ILE A 40 -1.71 -7.48 11.42
N ALA A 41 -1.88 -7.78 12.71
CA ALA A 41 -1.20 -8.88 13.38
C ALA A 41 -2.19 -10.00 13.71
N TYR A 42 -1.73 -11.25 13.67
CA TYR A 42 -2.55 -12.43 13.86
C TYR A 42 -1.81 -13.54 14.59
N ASN A 43 -2.53 -14.28 15.41
CA ASN A 43 -2.08 -15.51 16.07
C ASN A 43 -2.84 -16.71 15.47
N PRO A 44 -2.19 -17.57 14.66
CA PRO A 44 -2.84 -18.70 14.02
C PRO A 44 -3.17 -19.86 14.97
N HIS A 45 -2.77 -19.79 16.24
CA HIS A 45 -3.12 -20.81 17.23
C HIS A 45 -4.42 -20.46 17.96
N THR A 46 -4.64 -19.18 18.25
CA THR A 46 -5.77 -18.71 19.04
C THR A 46 -6.84 -18.01 18.20
N GLY A 47 -6.50 -17.52 17.02
CA GLY A 47 -7.39 -16.71 16.18
C GLY A 47 -7.43 -15.24 16.59
N ALA A 48 -6.66 -14.85 17.60
CA ALA A 48 -6.56 -13.47 18.03
C ALA A 48 -5.90 -12.61 16.95
N PHE A 49 -6.41 -11.41 16.75
CA PHE A 49 -5.88 -10.44 15.81
C PHE A 49 -5.84 -9.05 16.42
N GLY A 50 -5.00 -8.19 15.85
CA GLY A 50 -4.96 -6.77 16.15
C GLY A 50 -4.74 -5.96 14.90
N TYR A 51 -5.27 -4.74 14.91
CA TYR A 51 -5.11 -3.76 13.85
C TYR A 51 -4.34 -2.56 14.39
N GLY A 52 -3.48 -1.99 13.56
CA GLY A 52 -2.78 -0.75 13.87
C GLY A 52 -2.68 0.14 12.64
N ASP A 53 -2.95 1.42 12.85
CA ASP A 53 -2.78 2.45 11.85
C ASP A 53 -1.94 3.63 12.37
N ASN A 54 -1.06 4.15 11.52
CA ASN A 54 -0.21 5.27 11.92
C ASN A 54 0.52 5.91 10.74
N ASN A 55 1.01 7.14 10.91
CA ASN A 55 1.88 7.75 9.93
C ASN A 55 3.32 7.19 9.93
N MET A 56 3.67 6.38 10.93
CA MET A 56 4.94 5.66 11.05
C MET A 56 4.70 4.15 11.08
N SER A 57 5.36 3.38 10.20
CA SER A 57 5.21 1.92 10.13
C SER A 57 5.38 1.23 11.48
N LYS A 58 6.46 1.54 12.21
CA LYS A 58 6.77 0.95 13.51
C LYS A 58 5.69 1.19 14.57
N ALA A 59 5.01 2.33 14.51
CA ALA A 59 3.94 2.64 15.45
C ALA A 59 2.67 1.84 15.12
N ALA A 60 2.32 1.72 13.84
CA ALA A 60 1.23 0.88 13.38
C ALA A 60 1.48 -0.60 13.70
N GLU A 61 2.69 -1.11 13.43
CA GLU A 61 3.08 -2.49 13.78
C GLU A 61 2.97 -2.76 15.29
N ARG A 62 3.46 -1.83 16.12
CA ARG A 62 3.36 -1.97 17.58
C ARG A 62 1.91 -2.05 18.03
N ALA A 63 1.05 -1.17 17.51
CA ALA A 63 -0.37 -1.17 17.84
C ALA A 63 -1.05 -2.49 17.44
N ALA A 64 -0.81 -2.97 16.22
CA ALA A 64 -1.36 -4.24 15.73
C ALA A 64 -0.91 -5.42 16.60
N LEU A 65 0.39 -5.53 16.90
CA LEU A 65 0.94 -6.60 17.74
C LEU A 65 0.40 -6.54 19.17
N GLN A 66 0.32 -5.35 19.77
CA GLN A 66 -0.25 -5.18 21.11
C GLN A 66 -1.73 -5.60 21.15
N GLY A 67 -2.51 -5.23 20.14
CA GLY A 67 -3.91 -5.66 20.02
C GLY A 67 -4.05 -7.17 19.91
N CYS A 68 -3.23 -7.82 19.07
CA CYS A 68 -3.21 -9.27 18.94
C CYS A 68 -2.86 -9.98 20.27
N VAL A 69 -1.83 -9.48 20.97
CA VAL A 69 -1.40 -10.02 22.26
C VAL A 69 -2.50 -9.88 23.30
N GLN A 70 -3.15 -8.71 23.39
CA GLN A 70 -4.26 -8.48 24.31
C GLN A 70 -5.46 -9.38 24.00
N ALA A 71 -5.76 -9.61 22.73
CA ALA A 71 -6.85 -10.49 22.31
C ALA A 71 -6.56 -11.98 22.53
N SER A 72 -5.28 -12.38 22.62
CA SER A 72 -4.90 -13.80 22.77
C SER A 72 -5.22 -14.38 24.14
N ASN A 73 -5.29 -13.56 25.20
CA ASN A 73 -5.65 -13.95 26.59
C ASN A 73 -4.95 -15.19 27.20
N ASP A 74 -3.93 -15.74 26.54
CA ASP A 74 -3.28 -17.01 26.86
C ASP A 74 -1.75 -16.85 26.82
N ASP A 75 -1.00 -17.80 27.37
CA ASP A 75 0.48 -17.78 27.45
C ASP A 75 1.15 -17.78 26.05
N LYS A 76 0.38 -18.04 24.99
CA LYS A 76 0.81 -18.03 23.58
C LYS A 76 0.85 -16.64 22.93
N THR A 77 0.95 -15.59 23.73
CA THR A 77 1.15 -14.21 23.25
C THR A 77 2.31 -14.07 22.25
N GLN A 78 3.32 -14.95 22.33
CA GLN A 78 4.50 -14.92 21.46
C GLN A 78 4.23 -15.27 20.00
N ASP A 79 3.07 -15.86 19.68
CA ASP A 79 2.73 -16.28 18.30
C ASP A 79 2.05 -15.17 17.48
N CYS A 80 1.75 -14.03 18.09
CA CYS A 80 1.28 -12.84 17.40
C CYS A 80 2.35 -12.29 16.46
N ARG A 81 2.04 -12.26 15.16
CA ARG A 81 2.94 -11.73 14.12
C ARG A 81 2.19 -10.85 13.14
N VAL A 82 2.88 -9.90 12.53
CA VAL A 82 2.33 -9.12 11.41
C VAL A 82 2.07 -10.05 10.23
N VAL A 83 0.85 -10.01 9.69
CA VAL A 83 0.42 -10.82 8.54
C VAL A 83 0.06 -9.98 7.32
N ALA A 84 -0.31 -8.71 7.49
CA ALA A 84 -0.52 -7.77 6.38
C ALA A 84 -0.03 -6.38 6.80
N SER A 85 0.66 -5.67 5.91
CA SER A 85 1.16 -4.32 6.20
C SER A 85 1.42 -3.55 4.92
N GLY A 86 1.00 -2.29 4.86
CA GLY A 86 1.43 -1.41 3.79
C GLY A 86 1.12 0.05 4.03
N ASN A 87 1.75 0.89 3.23
CA ASN A 87 1.49 2.32 3.18
C ASN A 87 0.43 2.62 2.14
N HIS A 88 -0.63 3.35 2.53
CA HIS A 88 -1.68 3.78 1.62
C HIS A 88 -2.33 2.59 0.89
N VAL A 89 -2.73 1.59 1.69
CA VAL A 89 -3.34 0.34 1.24
C VAL A 89 -4.61 0.04 2.04
N CYS A 90 -5.45 -0.83 1.47
CA CYS A 90 -6.42 -1.59 2.25
C CYS A 90 -5.83 -2.96 2.59
N VAL A 91 -6.00 -3.38 3.83
CA VAL A 91 -5.61 -4.70 4.35
C VAL A 91 -6.85 -5.47 4.78
N ALA A 92 -6.83 -6.79 4.59
CA ALA A 92 -7.91 -7.66 5.04
C ALA A 92 -7.37 -8.98 5.60
N LEU A 93 -8.14 -9.57 6.52
CA LEU A 93 -7.91 -10.88 7.12
C LEU A 93 -9.21 -11.70 7.05
N ALA A 94 -9.11 -12.90 6.50
CA ALA A 94 -10.15 -13.90 6.51
C ALA A 94 -9.68 -15.14 7.28
N VAL A 95 -10.59 -15.78 8.01
CA VAL A 95 -10.31 -16.95 8.85
C VAL A 95 -11.33 -18.04 8.53
N GLY A 96 -10.85 -19.27 8.45
CA GLY A 96 -11.65 -20.47 8.24
C GLY A 96 -12.14 -21.09 9.54
N GLN A 97 -12.54 -22.36 9.48
CA GLN A 97 -13.07 -23.08 10.64
C GLN A 97 -12.07 -23.23 11.80
N GLN A 98 -10.77 -23.27 11.50
CA GLN A 98 -9.70 -23.33 12.49
C GLN A 98 -8.78 -22.11 12.36
N PRO A 99 -8.24 -21.56 13.47
CA PRO A 99 -7.39 -20.37 13.43
C PRO A 99 -6.16 -20.45 12.50
N ASN A 100 -5.61 -21.64 12.29
CA ASN A 100 -4.46 -21.85 11.41
C ASN A 100 -4.84 -21.83 9.91
N ILE A 101 -6.13 -21.83 9.58
CA ILE A 101 -6.65 -21.64 8.23
C ILE A 101 -7.06 -20.18 8.11
N TYR A 102 -6.24 -19.40 7.42
CA TYR A 102 -6.50 -17.97 7.25
C TYR A 102 -5.92 -17.49 5.93
N GLY A 103 -6.43 -16.36 5.46
CA GLY A 103 -5.94 -15.66 4.28
C GLY A 103 -5.83 -14.16 4.56
N MET A 104 -4.91 -13.50 3.87
CA MET A 104 -4.66 -12.08 4.07
C MET A 104 -4.50 -11.37 2.74
N ALA A 105 -4.73 -10.07 2.74
CA ALA A 105 -4.51 -9.28 1.54
C ALA A 105 -4.03 -7.88 1.89
N GLN A 106 -3.28 -7.32 0.94
CA GLN A 106 -3.02 -5.89 0.85
C GLN A 106 -3.25 -5.46 -0.60
N VAL A 107 -4.02 -4.41 -0.80
CA VAL A 107 -4.33 -3.84 -2.12
C VAL A 107 -4.24 -2.33 -2.07
N GLY A 108 -4.17 -1.68 -3.23
CA GLY A 108 -4.10 -0.22 -3.29
C GLY A 108 -5.24 0.46 -2.51
N TYR A 109 -4.97 1.66 -2.02
CA TYR A 109 -5.96 2.49 -1.33
C TYR A 109 -7.25 2.65 -2.15
N ARG A 110 -8.39 2.60 -1.46
CA ARG A 110 -9.78 2.71 -1.98
C ARG A 110 -10.41 1.45 -2.55
N ASP A 111 -9.84 0.28 -2.31
CA ASP A 111 -10.43 -0.99 -2.77
C ASP A 111 -10.55 -2.02 -1.64
N PRO A 112 -11.34 -1.74 -0.57
CA PRO A 112 -11.52 -2.68 0.54
C PRO A 112 -12.17 -3.99 0.10
N GLU A 113 -13.12 -3.95 -0.85
CA GLU A 113 -13.81 -5.14 -1.37
C GLU A 113 -12.82 -6.11 -2.03
N LYS A 114 -11.85 -5.59 -2.81
CA LYS A 114 -10.79 -6.44 -3.38
C LYS A 114 -9.81 -6.96 -2.35
N ALA A 115 -9.59 -6.23 -1.24
CA ALA A 115 -8.80 -6.75 -0.13
C ALA A 115 -9.52 -7.98 0.47
N GLU A 116 -10.81 -7.84 0.74
CA GLU A 116 -11.67 -8.89 1.27
C GLU A 116 -11.73 -10.12 0.36
N GLU A 117 -12.00 -9.92 -0.93
CA GLU A 117 -12.03 -10.98 -1.94
C GLU A 117 -10.72 -11.77 -1.95
N LYS A 118 -9.58 -11.08 -1.97
CA LYS A 118 -8.27 -11.73 -1.98
C LYS A 118 -7.96 -12.47 -0.67
N ALA A 119 -8.35 -11.90 0.46
CA ALA A 119 -8.18 -12.57 1.75
C ALA A 119 -9.01 -13.85 1.81
N LEU A 120 -10.27 -13.81 1.33
CA LEU A 120 -11.12 -14.99 1.21
C LEU A 120 -10.53 -16.03 0.25
N GLN A 121 -10.09 -15.61 -0.94
CA GLN A 121 -9.44 -16.50 -1.91
C GLN A 121 -8.24 -17.22 -1.29
N GLN A 122 -7.35 -16.50 -0.57
CA GLN A 122 -6.22 -17.13 0.10
C GLN A 122 -6.65 -18.10 1.20
N CYS A 123 -7.66 -17.74 1.99
CA CYS A 123 -8.17 -18.63 3.04
C CYS A 123 -8.73 -19.93 2.44
N HIS A 124 -9.48 -19.83 1.34
CA HIS A 124 -10.08 -20.97 0.65
C HIS A 124 -9.07 -21.91 -0.02
N VAL A 125 -7.81 -21.50 -0.22
CA VAL A 125 -6.73 -22.41 -0.66
C VAL A 125 -6.44 -23.48 0.39
N HIS A 126 -6.67 -23.18 1.67
CA HIS A 126 -6.27 -24.02 2.79
C HIS A 126 -7.43 -24.58 3.62
N GLY A 127 -8.68 -24.20 3.32
CA GLY A 127 -9.84 -24.76 3.98
C GLY A 127 -11.18 -24.19 3.52
N GLU A 128 -12.24 -24.55 4.24
CA GLU A 128 -13.62 -24.18 3.95
C GLU A 128 -14.17 -23.21 5.00
N ASN A 129 -15.37 -22.67 4.75
CA ASN A 129 -16.09 -21.77 5.68
C ASN A 129 -15.29 -20.50 6.07
N CYS A 130 -14.52 -19.96 5.13
CA CYS A 130 -13.79 -18.72 5.34
C CYS A 130 -14.72 -17.51 5.46
N SER A 131 -14.44 -16.63 6.41
CA SER A 131 -15.13 -15.35 6.57
C SER A 131 -14.13 -14.23 6.88
N VAL A 132 -14.43 -13.03 6.39
CA VAL A 132 -13.63 -11.83 6.70
C VAL A 132 -13.89 -11.42 8.15
N VAL A 133 -12.82 -11.29 8.93
CA VAL A 133 -12.87 -10.85 10.33
C VAL A 133 -12.34 -9.42 10.51
N LEU A 134 -11.57 -8.93 9.54
CA LEU A 134 -11.06 -7.56 9.53
C LEU A 134 -10.85 -7.08 8.10
N SER A 135 -11.27 -5.85 7.82
CA SER A 135 -11.01 -5.11 6.59
C SER A 135 -10.83 -3.64 6.96
N ALA A 136 -9.71 -3.04 6.58
CA ALA A 136 -9.39 -1.68 6.93
C ALA A 136 -8.49 -1.03 5.88
N CYS A 137 -8.70 0.26 5.64
CA CYS A 137 -7.86 1.06 4.76
C CYS A 137 -7.12 2.12 5.55
N GLY A 138 -5.86 2.34 5.18
CA GLY A 138 -5.07 3.43 5.72
C GLY A 138 -5.67 4.76 5.29
N LYS A 139 -5.96 5.65 6.24
CA LYS A 139 -6.70 6.90 5.99
C LYS A 139 -5.95 7.90 5.13
#